data_AF-A0A9N9GRC6-F1
#
_entry.id   AF-A0A9N9GRC6-F1
#
_cell.length_a   1.000
_cell.length_b   1.000
_cell.length_c   1.000
_cell.angle_alpha   90.00
_cell.angle_beta   90.00
_cell.angle_gamma   90.00
#
_symmetry.space_group_name_H-M   'P 1'
#
loop_
_entity.id
_entity.type
_entity.pdbx_description
1 polymer ?
#
loop_
_entity_poly.entity_id
_entity_poly.type
_entity_poly.pdbx_seq_one_letter_code
_entity_poly.pdbx_strand_id
1 'polypeptide(L)'
;MPKCLTNCKPRSEKKPRIPTEVPIVRAFVDKFDQCTIKLLCSDKYASKPKLSIEKDGKPSRPSNNFFQFKNTVNQYAQDHNLMVDQTILCNDRNILTKVASELWHFYLTSEQKNIFSELFKLAKQDHEKRFPNYKYKPKRFKSDYRFNLETKSPATNDQQDQRSDQQMIFNDMTDDINGYYLDSSFATIEDQ
;
A
#
# COMPACT_ATOMS: atom_id res chain seq x y z
N MET A 1 -56.42 9.57 -21.29
CA MET A 1 -55.70 9.63 -20.00
C MET A 1 -55.09 8.25 -19.71
N PRO A 2 -53.77 8.06 -19.75
CA PRO A 2 -53.15 6.81 -19.32
C PRO A 2 -52.59 6.93 -17.90
N LYS A 3 -52.91 5.93 -17.06
CA LYS A 3 -52.35 5.74 -15.72
C LYS A 3 -51.10 4.88 -15.82
N CYS A 4 -49.92 5.43 -15.56
CA CYS A 4 -48.70 4.65 -15.32
C CYS A 4 -48.40 4.67 -13.81
N LEU A 5 -48.78 3.60 -13.11
CA LEU A 5 -48.36 3.33 -11.75
C LEU A 5 -47.00 2.61 -11.81
N THR A 6 -45.92 3.33 -11.52
CA THR A 6 -44.59 2.75 -11.34
C THR A 6 -44.48 2.17 -9.93
N ASN A 7 -44.49 0.84 -9.83
CA ASN A 7 -44.10 0.11 -8.63
C ASN A 7 -42.57 0.19 -8.46
N CYS A 8 -42.09 1.29 -7.87
CA CYS A 8 -40.73 1.37 -7.35
C CYS A 8 -40.67 0.60 -6.02
N LYS A 9 -40.09 -0.61 -6.02
CA LYS A 9 -39.75 -1.31 -4.77
C LYS A 9 -38.83 -0.39 -3.94
N PRO A 10 -39.14 -0.14 -2.66
CA PRO A 10 -38.26 0.64 -1.80
C PRO A 10 -36.91 -0.07 -1.69
N ARG A 11 -35.86 0.68 -1.99
CA ARG A 11 -34.47 0.27 -1.83
C ARG A 11 -34.26 -0.04 -0.35
N SER A 12 -34.13 -1.32 -0.01
CA SER A 12 -33.87 -1.76 1.36
C SER A 12 -32.70 -0.96 1.92
N GLU A 13 -32.98 -0.16 2.94
CA GLU A 13 -31.97 0.60 3.66
C GLU A 13 -30.94 -0.39 4.20
N LYS A 14 -29.72 -0.31 3.67
CA LYS A 14 -28.59 -1.06 4.23
C LYS A 14 -28.34 -0.47 5.62
N LYS A 15 -28.74 -1.19 6.67
CA LYS A 15 -28.32 -0.88 8.04
C LYS A 15 -26.81 -0.61 8.05
N PRO A 16 -26.34 0.47 8.70
CA PRO A 16 -24.91 0.72 8.83
C PRO A 16 -24.28 -0.48 9.55
N ARG A 17 -23.40 -1.21 8.85
CA ARG A 17 -22.57 -2.23 9.50
C ARG A 17 -21.58 -1.48 10.37
N ILE A 18 -21.81 -1.52 11.69
CA ILE A 18 -20.75 -1.21 12.66
C ILE A 18 -19.59 -2.16 12.32
N PRO A 19 -18.36 -1.68 12.04
CA PRO A 19 -17.27 -2.55 11.62
C PRO A 19 -16.83 -3.43 12.80
N THR A 20 -17.38 -4.64 12.90
CA THR A 20 -17.01 -5.67 13.90
C THR A 20 -15.55 -6.11 13.81
N GLU A 21 -14.83 -5.70 12.76
CA GLU A 21 -13.44 -6.06 12.52
C GLU A 21 -12.43 -5.14 13.23
N VAL A 22 -12.83 -3.95 13.70
CA VAL A 22 -11.90 -3.02 14.38
C VAL A 22 -11.46 -3.54 15.77
N PRO A 23 -12.35 -4.10 16.61
CA PRO A 23 -11.95 -4.63 17.92
C PRO A 23 -10.96 -5.80 17.81
N ILE A 24 -11.20 -6.74 16.89
CA ILE A 24 -10.34 -7.93 16.74
C ILE A 24 -8.96 -7.58 16.19
N VAL A 25 -8.86 -6.65 15.23
CA VAL A 25 -7.56 -6.18 14.73
C VAL A 25 -6.76 -5.52 15.84
N ARG A 26 -7.39 -4.66 16.65
CA ARG A 26 -6.71 -4.02 17.80
C ARG A 26 -6.23 -5.05 18.81
N ALA A 27 -7.08 -6.02 19.17
CA ALA A 27 -6.70 -7.07 20.11
C ALA A 27 -5.50 -7.89 19.62
N PHE A 28 -5.35 -8.10 18.30
CA PHE A 28 -4.14 -8.70 17.75
C PHE A 28 -2.95 -7.76 17.76
N VAL A 29 -3.12 -6.48 17.42
CA VAL A 29 -2.04 -5.48 17.50
C VAL A 29 -1.47 -5.40 18.90
N ASP A 30 -2.32 -5.46 19.93
CA ASP A 30 -1.90 -5.44 21.34
C ASP A 30 -1.04 -6.66 21.75
N LYS A 31 -1.04 -7.73 20.96
CA LYS A 31 -0.12 -8.87 21.16
C LYS A 31 1.31 -8.59 20.66
N PHE A 32 1.52 -7.52 19.89
CA PHE A 32 2.83 -7.13 19.37
C PHE A 32 3.41 -6.00 20.21
N ASP A 33 4.03 -6.36 21.33
CA ASP A 33 4.78 -5.41 22.14
C ASP A 33 6.05 -4.90 21.43
N GLN A 34 6.72 -3.91 22.02
CA GLN A 34 7.94 -3.33 21.46
C GLN A 34 9.06 -4.35 21.27
N CYS A 35 9.15 -5.36 22.15
CA CYS A 35 10.11 -6.46 22.03
C CYS A 35 9.81 -7.32 20.79
N THR A 36 8.55 -7.63 20.56
CA THR A 36 8.08 -8.38 19.39
C THR A 36 8.34 -7.60 18.11
N ILE A 37 8.07 -6.28 18.10
CA ILE A 37 8.36 -5.43 16.93
C ILE A 37 9.86 -5.44 16.60
N LYS A 38 10.74 -5.30 17.61
CA LYS A 38 12.19 -5.43 17.42
C LYS A 38 12.56 -6.81 16.89
N LEU A 39 11.93 -7.87 17.39
CA LEU A 39 12.15 -9.22 16.92
C LEU A 39 11.74 -9.40 15.44
N LEU A 40 10.61 -8.83 15.01
CA LEU A 40 10.17 -8.84 13.60
C LEU A 40 11.18 -8.17 12.66
N CYS A 41 11.97 -7.24 13.19
CA CYS A 41 13.02 -6.52 12.48
C CYS A 41 14.41 -7.18 12.60
N SER A 42 14.53 -8.25 13.39
CA SER A 42 15.79 -8.98 13.57
C SER A 42 16.09 -9.93 12.42
N ASP A 43 17.33 -10.41 12.35
CA ASP A 43 17.77 -11.41 11.37
C ASP A 43 16.93 -12.69 11.37
N LYS A 44 16.23 -13.02 12.48
CA LYS A 44 15.35 -14.19 12.52
C LYS A 44 14.25 -14.12 11.46
N TYR A 45 13.64 -12.95 11.28
CA TYR A 45 12.50 -12.78 10.37
C TYR A 45 12.81 -11.88 9.16
N ALA A 46 13.71 -10.92 9.32
CA ALA A 46 14.05 -9.92 8.32
C ALA A 46 15.42 -10.13 7.66
N SER A 47 15.98 -11.35 7.68
CA SER A 47 17.28 -11.63 7.03
C SER A 47 17.22 -11.83 5.52
N LYS A 48 16.07 -12.28 4.98
CA LYS A 48 15.97 -12.67 3.57
C LYS A 48 14.79 -12.01 2.89
N PRO A 49 14.97 -11.48 1.66
CA PRO A 49 13.88 -10.90 0.91
C PRO A 49 12.90 -11.97 0.47
N LYS A 50 11.61 -11.65 0.52
CA LYS A 50 10.59 -12.39 -0.23
C LYS A 50 10.81 -12.15 -1.71
N LEU A 51 11.13 -13.23 -2.42
CA LEU A 51 11.38 -13.20 -3.86
C LEU A 51 10.09 -13.37 -4.66
N SER A 52 10.15 -12.94 -5.91
CA SER A 52 9.04 -13.12 -6.84
C SER A 52 8.85 -14.58 -7.19
N ILE A 53 7.60 -15.02 -7.26
CA ILE A 53 7.24 -16.36 -7.70
C ILE A 53 6.63 -16.29 -9.09
N GLU A 54 6.92 -17.28 -9.92
CA GLU A 54 6.19 -17.46 -11.16
C GLU A 54 4.87 -18.16 -10.86
N LYS A 55 3.78 -17.61 -11.41
CA LYS A 55 2.47 -18.23 -11.38
C LYS A 55 1.95 -18.30 -12.81
N ASP A 56 1.58 -19.50 -13.26
CA ASP A 56 1.07 -19.74 -14.61
C ASP A 56 2.04 -19.24 -15.70
N GLY A 57 3.35 -19.44 -15.49
CA GLY A 57 4.41 -19.01 -16.41
C GLY A 57 4.63 -17.49 -16.47
N LYS A 58 4.06 -16.72 -15.54
CA LYS A 58 4.24 -15.27 -15.45
C LYS A 58 4.89 -14.90 -14.12
N PRO A 59 5.99 -14.14 -14.12
CA PRO A 59 6.59 -13.67 -12.88
C PRO A 59 5.67 -12.66 -12.18
N SER A 60 5.47 -12.85 -10.88
CA SER A 60 4.83 -11.85 -10.02
C SER A 60 5.70 -10.61 -9.89
N ARG A 61 5.10 -9.46 -9.57
CA ARG A 61 5.88 -8.27 -9.19
C ARG A 61 6.78 -8.57 -7.98
N PRO A 62 7.95 -7.92 -7.87
CA PRO A 62 8.71 -7.92 -6.62
C PRO A 62 7.88 -7.27 -5.51
N SER A 63 7.96 -7.84 -4.30
CA SER A 63 7.28 -7.30 -3.11
C SER A 63 7.96 -6.04 -2.63
N ASN A 64 7.19 -4.95 -2.52
CA ASN A 64 7.63 -3.68 -1.92
C ASN A 64 7.92 -3.82 -0.41
N ASN A 65 8.44 -2.75 0.21
CA ASN A 65 8.84 -2.71 1.62
C ASN A 65 7.72 -3.21 2.55
N PHE A 66 6.48 -2.74 2.36
CA PHE A 66 5.35 -3.19 3.18
C PHE A 66 5.04 -4.68 2.97
N PHE A 67 5.11 -5.20 1.75
CA PHE A 67 4.90 -6.62 1.49
C PHE A 67 6.05 -7.50 2.02
N GLN A 68 7.27 -6.96 2.13
CA GLN A 68 8.36 -7.62 2.87
C GLN A 68 8.02 -7.71 4.37
N PHE A 69 7.63 -6.59 4.99
CA PHE A 69 7.22 -6.55 6.40
C PHE A 69 6.00 -7.45 6.69
N LYS A 70 4.95 -7.37 5.87
CA LYS A 70 3.77 -8.24 6.04
C LYS A 70 4.14 -9.71 6.03
N ASN A 71 5.18 -10.11 5.28
CA ASN A 71 5.65 -11.47 5.28
C ASN A 71 6.25 -11.89 6.64
N THR A 72 6.99 -11.00 7.31
CA THR A 72 7.57 -11.28 8.64
C THR A 72 6.49 -11.38 9.71
N VAL A 73 5.49 -10.50 9.68
CA VAL A 73 4.30 -10.59 10.55
C VAL A 73 3.59 -11.93 10.36
N ASN A 74 3.44 -12.38 9.10
CA ASN A 74 2.82 -13.66 8.81
C ASN A 74 3.62 -14.86 9.32
N GLN A 75 4.94 -14.86 9.12
CA GLN A 75 5.83 -15.90 9.65
C GLN A 75 5.76 -15.96 11.17
N TYR A 76 5.84 -14.81 11.85
CA TYR A 76 5.69 -14.74 13.29
C TYR A 76 4.33 -15.27 13.77
N ALA A 77 3.22 -14.85 13.12
CA ALA A 77 1.90 -15.34 13.48
C ALA A 77 1.75 -16.86 13.31
N GLN A 78 2.43 -17.45 12.32
CA GLN A 78 2.48 -18.90 12.09
C GLN A 78 3.31 -19.61 13.15
N ASP A 79 4.52 -19.13 13.43
CA ASP A 79 5.44 -19.73 14.39
C ASP A 79 4.88 -19.73 15.82
N HIS A 80 4.08 -18.71 16.16
CA HIS A 80 3.54 -18.51 17.51
C HIS A 80 2.05 -18.83 17.66
N ASN A 81 1.38 -19.27 16.59
CA ASN A 81 -0.06 -19.57 16.57
C ASN A 81 -0.92 -18.50 17.26
N LEU A 82 -0.68 -17.22 16.96
CA LEU A 82 -1.34 -16.11 17.64
C LEU A 82 -2.86 -16.22 17.54
N MET A 83 -3.55 -16.19 18.69
CA MET A 83 -4.99 -16.38 18.79
C MET A 83 -5.66 -15.30 19.65
N VAL A 84 -6.82 -14.82 19.21
CA VAL A 84 -7.74 -13.93 19.93
C VAL A 84 -9.16 -14.45 19.71
N ASP A 85 -9.94 -14.66 20.78
CA ASP A 85 -11.33 -15.09 20.73
C ASP A 85 -11.60 -16.24 19.72
N GLN A 86 -10.82 -17.32 19.83
CA GLN A 86 -10.86 -18.50 18.96
C GLN A 86 -10.45 -18.27 17.49
N THR A 87 -10.12 -17.03 17.12
CA THR A 87 -9.59 -16.69 15.80
C THR A 87 -8.07 -16.80 15.82
N ILE A 88 -7.50 -17.58 14.90
CA ILE A 88 -6.04 -17.71 14.73
C ILE A 88 -5.60 -16.75 13.63
N LEU A 89 -4.67 -15.85 13.94
CA LEU A 89 -4.27 -14.75 13.06
C LEU A 89 -3.74 -15.24 11.71
N CYS A 90 -2.92 -16.30 11.70
CA CYS A 90 -2.31 -16.81 10.48
C CYS A 90 -3.31 -17.41 9.48
N ASN A 91 -4.50 -17.79 9.95
CA ASN A 91 -5.56 -18.35 9.11
C ASN A 91 -6.41 -17.25 8.44
N ASP A 92 -6.54 -16.09 9.07
CA ASP A 92 -7.29 -14.95 8.51
C ASP A 92 -6.36 -13.93 7.85
N ARG A 93 -6.20 -14.06 6.52
CA ARG A 93 -5.37 -13.15 5.71
C ARG A 93 -5.87 -11.70 5.69
N ASN A 94 -7.16 -11.47 5.88
CA ASN A 94 -7.73 -10.13 5.87
C ASN A 94 -7.37 -9.41 7.17
N ILE A 95 -7.60 -10.06 8.32
CA ILE A 95 -7.20 -9.54 9.63
C ILE A 95 -5.69 -9.36 9.69
N LEU A 96 -4.91 -10.34 9.24
CA LEU A 96 -3.45 -10.27 9.23
C LEU A 96 -2.92 -9.09 8.40
N THR A 97 -3.53 -8.80 7.25
CA THR A 97 -3.13 -7.65 6.43
C THR A 97 -3.44 -6.34 7.14
N LYS A 98 -4.54 -6.25 7.90
CA LYS A 98 -4.89 -5.08 8.70
C LYS A 98 -3.96 -4.90 9.89
N VAL A 99 -3.65 -5.97 10.63
CA VAL A 99 -2.67 -5.95 11.73
C VAL A 99 -1.31 -5.48 11.23
N ALA A 100 -0.82 -6.03 10.12
CA ALA A 100 0.44 -5.58 9.52
C ALA A 100 0.37 -4.09 9.09
N SER A 101 -0.77 -3.62 8.58
CA SER A 101 -0.96 -2.21 8.23
C SER A 101 -0.86 -1.29 9.45
N GLU A 102 -1.54 -1.62 10.55
CA GLU A 102 -1.50 -0.88 11.81
C GLU A 102 -0.07 -0.81 12.37
N LEU A 103 0.60 -1.96 12.47
CA LEU A 103 1.99 -2.02 12.94
C LEU A 103 2.93 -1.18 12.07
N TRP A 104 2.79 -1.27 10.75
CA TRP A 104 3.62 -0.51 9.82
C TRP A 104 3.44 1.00 9.98
N HIS A 105 2.20 1.48 10.11
CA HIS A 105 1.94 2.92 10.14
C HIS A 105 2.24 3.54 11.51
N PHE A 106 1.92 2.86 12.61
CA PHE A 106 1.92 3.47 13.93
C PHE A 106 3.03 2.98 14.87
N TYR A 107 3.56 1.78 14.65
CA TYR A 107 4.47 1.15 15.62
C TYR A 107 5.91 1.05 15.13
N LEU A 108 6.13 0.98 13.82
CA LEU A 108 7.48 0.93 13.26
C LEU A 108 8.11 2.33 13.14
N THR A 109 9.34 2.45 13.62
CA THR A 109 10.19 3.63 13.40
C THR A 109 10.70 3.69 11.96
N SER A 110 11.20 4.86 11.53
CA SER A 110 11.81 5.02 10.21
C SER A 110 13.02 4.10 10.02
N GLU A 111 13.82 3.89 11.07
CA GLU A 111 14.98 2.99 11.04
C GLU A 111 14.53 1.53 10.82
N GLN A 112 13.50 1.08 11.53
CA GLN A 112 12.93 -0.26 11.34
C GLN A 112 12.35 -0.44 9.94
N LYS A 113 11.70 0.59 9.38
CA LYS A 113 11.20 0.58 8.00
C LYS A 113 12.34 0.50 6.98
N ASN A 114 13.51 1.05 7.30
CA ASN A 114 14.66 1.01 6.41
C ASN A 114 15.16 -0.42 6.16
N ILE A 115 15.08 -1.30 7.16
CA ILE A 115 15.41 -2.73 7.00
C ILE A 115 14.60 -3.35 5.86
N PHE A 116 13.29 -3.09 5.82
CA PHE A 116 12.42 -3.60 4.75
C PHE A 116 12.61 -2.88 3.40
N SER A 117 13.18 -1.67 3.42
CA SER A 117 13.62 -0.97 2.21
C SER A 117 14.81 -1.69 1.56
N GLU A 118 15.79 -2.09 2.36
CA GLU A 118 16.94 -2.87 1.88
C GLU A 118 16.49 -4.24 1.35
N LEU A 119 15.59 -4.93 2.05
CA LEU A 119 15.01 -6.18 1.55
C LEU A 119 14.27 -6.00 0.22
N PHE A 120 13.55 -4.89 0.04
CA PHE A 120 12.92 -4.60 -1.25
C PHE A 120 13.95 -4.37 -2.37
N LYS A 121 15.04 -3.64 -2.09
CA LYS A 121 16.12 -3.44 -3.08
C LYS A 121 16.71 -4.79 -3.53
N LEU A 122 17.00 -5.68 -2.58
CA LEU A 122 17.49 -7.03 -2.87
C LEU A 122 16.48 -7.85 -3.70
N ALA A 123 15.19 -7.81 -3.32
CA ALA A 123 14.13 -8.49 -4.06
C ALA A 123 13.98 -7.96 -5.49
N LYS A 124 14.15 -6.64 -5.68
CA LYS A 124 14.09 -6.00 -6.99
C LYS A 124 15.28 -6.40 -7.86
N GLN A 125 16.49 -6.38 -7.32
CA GLN A 125 17.71 -6.81 -8.02
C GLN A 125 17.63 -8.28 -8.46
N ASP A 126 17.18 -9.17 -7.56
CA ASP A 126 16.96 -10.59 -7.91
C ASP A 126 15.91 -10.73 -9.02
N HIS A 127 14.80 -10.00 -8.93
CA HIS A 127 13.75 -10.02 -9.94
C HIS A 127 14.25 -9.57 -11.32
N GLU A 128 15.04 -8.48 -11.38
CA GLU A 128 15.62 -7.96 -12.63
C GLU A 128 16.62 -8.95 -13.23
N LYS A 129 17.41 -9.62 -12.40
CA LYS A 129 18.36 -10.66 -12.85
C LYS A 129 17.63 -11.90 -13.38
N ARG A 130 16.58 -12.35 -12.70
CA ARG A 130 15.84 -13.57 -13.04
C ARG A 130 14.87 -13.35 -14.22
N PHE A 131 14.32 -12.15 -14.35
CA PHE A 131 13.33 -11.80 -15.36
C PHE A 131 13.74 -10.50 -16.10
N PRO A 132 14.85 -10.51 -16.86
CA PRO A 132 15.38 -9.29 -17.50
C PRO A 132 14.41 -8.66 -18.51
N ASN A 133 13.52 -9.47 -19.09
CA ASN A 133 12.50 -9.04 -20.04
C ASN A 133 11.15 -8.72 -19.38
N TYR A 134 11.08 -8.72 -18.05
CA TYR A 134 9.84 -8.43 -17.34
C TYR A 134 9.35 -7.00 -17.62
N LYS A 135 8.09 -6.89 -18.03
CA LYS A 135 7.40 -5.61 -18.16
C LYS A 135 6.05 -5.71 -17.48
N TYR A 136 5.82 -4.86 -16.49
CA TYR A 136 4.53 -4.78 -15.82
C TYR A 136 3.42 -4.35 -16.78
N LYS A 137 2.39 -5.20 -16.91
CA LYS A 137 1.22 -4.96 -17.76
C LYS A 137 -0.06 -5.24 -16.95
N PRO A 138 -0.68 -4.23 -16.30
CA PRO A 138 -1.95 -4.44 -15.62
C PRO A 138 -3.03 -4.87 -16.61
N LYS A 139 -3.84 -5.87 -16.24
CA LYS A 139 -5.06 -6.18 -16.97
C LYS A 139 -6.02 -5.01 -16.78
N ARG A 140 -6.28 -4.26 -17.86
CA ARG A 140 -7.33 -3.25 -17.86
C ARG A 140 -8.66 -3.98 -17.97
N PHE A 141 -9.45 -3.99 -16.90
CA PHE A 141 -10.86 -4.35 -17.02
C PHE A 141 -11.52 -3.25 -17.85
N LYS A 142 -12.22 -3.63 -18.91
CA LYS A 142 -13.09 -2.68 -19.62
C LYS A 142 -14.14 -2.27 -18.60
N SER A 143 -14.02 -1.09 -18.02
CA SER A 143 -15.08 -0.56 -17.18
C SER A 143 -16.27 -0.34 -18.11
N ASP A 144 -17.38 -1.02 -17.86
CA ASP A 144 -18.68 -0.73 -18.51
C ASP A 144 -19.25 0.63 -18.05
N TYR A 145 -18.39 1.53 -17.59
CA TYR A 145 -18.71 2.90 -17.20
C TYR A 145 -18.95 3.71 -18.47
N ARG A 146 -20.08 3.43 -19.12
CA ARG A 146 -20.70 4.31 -20.11
C ARG A 146 -21.25 5.50 -19.33
N PHE A 147 -20.45 6.56 -19.23
CA PHE A 147 -21.03 7.88 -19.08
C PHE A 147 -21.83 8.12 -20.36
N ASN A 148 -23.15 7.89 -20.32
CA ASN A 148 -24.05 8.52 -21.27
C ASN A 148 -24.06 10.01 -20.93
N LEU A 149 -22.99 10.71 -21.27
CA LEU A 149 -23.06 12.14 -21.54
C LEU A 149 -23.86 12.23 -22.83
N GLU A 150 -25.19 12.30 -22.69
CA GLU A 150 -26.01 12.92 -23.71
C GLU A 150 -25.47 14.35 -23.87
N THR A 151 -24.62 14.50 -24.88
CA THR A 151 -24.25 15.78 -25.46
C THR A 151 -25.52 16.42 -25.99
N LYS A 152 -26.27 17.09 -25.12
CA LYS A 152 -27.12 18.20 -25.55
C LYS A 152 -26.18 19.37 -25.79
N SER A 153 -25.70 19.48 -27.01
CA SER A 153 -25.13 20.71 -27.52
C SER A 153 -26.25 21.75 -27.61
N PRO A 154 -26.17 22.92 -26.96
CA PRO A 154 -26.80 24.11 -27.49
C PRO A 154 -25.78 24.81 -28.38
N ALA A 155 -26.17 25.01 -29.64
CA ALA A 155 -25.48 25.88 -30.56
C ALA A 155 -25.38 27.31 -30.00
N THR A 156 -24.17 27.87 -30.08
CA THR A 156 -23.80 29.28 -30.28
C THR A 156 -24.68 30.38 -29.69
N ASN A 157 -24.10 31.19 -28.79
CA ASN A 157 -24.04 32.63 -29.04
C ASN A 157 -22.86 33.29 -28.31
N ASP A 158 -22.09 34.06 -29.07
CA ASP A 158 -21.03 34.94 -28.62
C ASP A 158 -21.55 35.98 -27.64
N GLN A 159 -20.85 36.17 -26.52
CA GLN A 159 -20.60 37.49 -25.97
C GLN A 159 -19.39 37.45 -25.05
N GLN A 160 -18.38 38.23 -25.44
CA GLN A 160 -17.28 38.69 -24.60
C GLN A 160 -17.85 39.31 -23.32
N ASP A 161 -17.30 38.96 -22.16
CA ASP A 161 -17.08 40.00 -21.17
C ASP A 161 -15.89 39.73 -20.27
N GLN A 162 -15.14 40.80 -20.06
CA GLN A 162 -13.89 40.87 -19.33
C GLN A 162 -14.17 40.87 -17.83
N ARG A 163 -13.43 40.09 -17.03
CA ARG A 163 -13.09 40.51 -15.66
C ARG A 163 -11.85 39.82 -15.13
N SER A 164 -10.84 40.66 -15.01
CA SER A 164 -9.58 40.54 -14.29
C SER A 164 -9.77 40.28 -12.79
N ASP A 165 -8.67 39.88 -12.16
CA ASP A 165 -8.34 40.02 -10.74
C ASP A 165 -8.92 39.00 -9.76
N GLN A 166 -8.12 37.96 -9.48
CA GLN A 166 -7.51 37.78 -8.15
C GLN A 166 -6.47 36.66 -8.19
N GLN A 167 -5.23 37.04 -8.48
CA GLN A 167 -4.05 36.34 -7.97
C GLN A 167 -3.73 36.91 -6.59
N MET A 168 -3.89 36.10 -5.55
CA MET A 168 -3.25 36.28 -4.24
C MET A 168 -2.58 34.93 -3.95
N ILE A 169 -1.29 34.82 -4.23
CA ILE A 169 -0.22 34.91 -3.22
C ILE A 169 -0.46 33.92 -2.06
N PHE A 170 0.20 32.76 -2.15
CA PHE A 170 0.78 32.06 -1.00
C PHE A 170 2.10 31.43 -1.46
N ASN A 171 3.11 32.29 -1.62
CA ASN A 171 4.49 31.92 -1.34
C ASN A 171 4.74 32.33 0.10
N ASP A 172 4.98 31.38 0.99
CA ASP A 172 6.20 31.33 1.81
C ASP A 172 6.12 30.21 2.84
N MET A 173 7.29 29.74 3.27
CA MET A 173 7.54 28.92 4.46
C MET A 173 7.49 27.39 4.26
N THR A 174 8.51 26.85 3.60
CA THR A 174 9.58 26.13 4.34
C THR A 174 10.74 25.78 3.39
N ASP A 175 11.78 26.59 3.51
CA ASP A 175 13.14 26.28 3.08
C ASP A 175 13.71 25.07 3.84
N ASP A 176 14.79 24.54 3.26
CA ASP A 176 15.84 23.72 3.87
C ASP A 176 15.50 22.25 4.22
N ILE A 177 15.89 21.35 3.33
CA ILE A 177 16.89 20.28 3.55
C ILE A 177 17.17 19.66 2.17
N ASN A 178 18.10 20.25 1.43
CA ASN A 178 18.72 19.64 0.27
C ASN A 178 20.18 20.09 0.21
N GLY A 179 20.98 19.47 1.08
CA GLY A 179 22.42 19.66 1.11
C GLY A 179 23.03 18.41 1.70
N TYR A 180 23.68 17.62 0.85
CA TYR A 180 25.03 17.06 1.02
C TYR A 180 25.16 15.85 0.09
N TYR A 181 25.55 16.18 -1.14
CA TYR A 181 26.43 15.36 -1.96
C TYR A 181 27.71 15.17 -1.14
N LEU A 182 28.01 13.94 -0.72
CA LEU A 182 29.37 13.60 -0.29
C LEU A 182 30.02 12.74 -1.35
N ASP A 183 31.14 13.31 -1.78
CA ASP A 183 31.95 12.98 -2.91
C ASP A 183 32.70 11.67 -2.71
N SER A 184 32.88 11.00 -3.83
CA SER A 184 33.57 9.74 -3.99
C SER A 184 35.07 10.04 -4.04
N SER A 185 35.83 9.66 -3.02
CA SER A 185 37.29 9.61 -3.14
C SER A 185 37.86 8.32 -2.55
N PHE A 186 38.34 7.53 -3.49
CA PHE A 186 39.25 6.39 -3.41
C PHE A 186 40.44 6.65 -2.47
N ALA A 187 40.78 5.66 -1.64
CA ALA A 187 42.13 5.49 -1.13
C ALA A 187 42.48 3.99 -1.09
N THR A 188 43.20 3.56 -2.12
CA THR A 188 43.99 2.32 -2.15
C THR A 188 45.17 2.47 -1.19
N ILE A 189 45.37 1.50 -0.30
CA ILE A 189 46.62 1.32 0.44
C ILE A 189 47.28 0.08 -0.16
N GLU A 190 48.45 0.28 -0.76
CA GLU A 190 49.38 -0.77 -1.15
C GLU A 190 50.24 -1.15 0.06
N ASP A 191 50.35 -2.45 0.31
CA ASP A 191 51.27 -3.05 1.28
C ASP A 191 52.71 -3.04 0.72
N GLN A 192 53.66 -2.61 1.55
CA GLN A 192 55.07 -3.03 1.51
C GLN A 192 55.56 -3.31 2.92
#